data_AF-A0A1A1YSC5-F1
#
_entry.id   AF-A0A1A1YSC5-F1
#
_cell.length_a   1.000
_cell.length_b   1.000
_cell.length_c   1.000
_cell.angle_alpha   90.00
_cell.angle_beta   90.00
_cell.angle_gamma   90.00
#
_symmetry.space_group_name_H-M   'P 1'
#
loop_
_entity.id
_entity.type
_entity.pdbx_description
1 polymer ?
#
loop_
_entity_poly.entity_id
_entity_poly.type
_entity_poly.pdbx_seq_one_letter_code
_entity_poly.pdbx_strand_id
1 'polypeptide(L)'
;MREAAELPATGDADIAAVASLLADPARCKVLLALDDGRALPASVLADEAGISRPTASSHLHKLTVAGLLTVETHGRHRYYRLSGPDVGALLERLARLAPSRPVRSLRDGTRAARLRAARTCYDHVAGRLGVAVMGSLLDRGALIGGDGRYHPDRDGHDALSKPGRDLTYELTDPGREFLTGIGVEIPTGKRPLVRYCVDWTEQRHHLSGGLGRAVFDRFLDAGWVKRVPRGRALTVTDDGRTALADAFGIDWDA
;
A
#
# COMPACT_ATOMS: atom_id res chain seq x y z
N MET A 1 3.46 -45.02 -22.19
CA MET A 1 4.21 -44.63 -20.97
C MET A 1 4.74 -43.23 -21.18
N ARG A 2 4.19 -42.23 -20.47
CA ARG A 2 4.78 -40.88 -20.40
C ARG A 2 5.69 -40.86 -19.18
N GLU A 3 6.94 -40.52 -19.42
CA GLU A 3 7.99 -40.33 -18.43
C GLU A 3 7.61 -39.14 -17.53
N ALA A 4 7.39 -39.41 -16.25
CA ALA A 4 7.18 -38.37 -15.26
C ALA A 4 8.53 -37.69 -15.02
N ALA A 5 8.65 -36.41 -15.40
CA ALA A 5 9.80 -35.61 -15.03
C ALA A 5 9.87 -35.54 -13.50
N GLU A 6 10.89 -36.16 -12.92
CA GLU A 6 11.21 -36.04 -11.50
C GLU A 6 11.37 -34.55 -11.16
N LEU A 7 10.45 -34.03 -10.35
CA LEU A 7 10.60 -32.73 -9.72
C LEU A 7 11.86 -32.81 -8.83
N PRO A 8 12.84 -31.90 -8.98
CA PRO A 8 14.04 -31.95 -8.16
C PRO A 8 13.66 -31.94 -6.70
N ALA A 9 14.23 -32.87 -5.92
CA ALA A 9 14.07 -32.91 -4.48
C ALA A 9 14.52 -31.56 -3.91
N THR A 10 13.55 -30.73 -3.54
CA THR A 10 13.78 -29.40 -2.98
C THR A 10 13.96 -29.57 -1.48
N GLY A 11 15.06 -29.02 -0.95
CA GLY A 11 15.29 -28.96 0.50
C GLY A 11 14.36 -27.95 1.18
N ASP A 12 14.51 -27.80 2.49
CA ASP A 12 13.76 -26.81 3.27
C ASP A 12 13.99 -25.37 2.76
N ALA A 13 13.01 -24.51 3.00
CA ALA A 13 13.10 -23.10 2.63
C ALA A 13 14.21 -22.38 3.41
N ASP A 14 15.18 -21.80 2.69
CA ASP A 14 16.25 -20.97 3.27
C ASP A 14 15.74 -19.56 3.57
N ILE A 15 15.10 -19.40 4.73
CA ILE A 15 14.59 -18.11 5.22
C ILE A 15 15.75 -17.13 5.49
N ALA A 16 16.93 -17.61 5.88
CA ALA A 16 18.07 -16.77 6.24
C ALA A 16 18.60 -15.99 5.03
N ALA A 17 18.59 -16.60 3.85
CA ALA A 17 18.93 -15.94 2.60
C ALA A 17 18.09 -14.67 2.38
N VAL A 18 16.77 -14.75 2.51
CA VAL A 18 15.86 -13.60 2.36
C VAL A 18 16.01 -12.62 3.52
N ALA A 19 16.09 -13.11 4.75
CA ALA A 19 16.22 -12.25 5.94
C ALA A 19 17.49 -11.38 5.89
N SER A 20 18.61 -11.92 5.42
CA SER A 20 19.88 -11.18 5.28
C SER A 20 19.77 -9.99 4.30
N LEU A 21 18.93 -10.12 3.27
CA LEU A 21 18.65 -9.03 2.33
C LEU A 21 17.76 -7.96 2.97
N LEU A 22 16.86 -8.33 3.87
CA LEU A 22 15.96 -7.39 4.54
C LEU A 22 16.60 -6.72 5.77
N ALA A 23 17.66 -7.30 6.32
CA ALA A 23 18.44 -6.74 7.43
C ALA A 23 19.32 -5.52 7.03
N ASP A 24 18.84 -4.67 6.13
CA ASP A 24 19.51 -3.44 5.67
C ASP A 24 18.49 -2.31 5.51
N PRO A 25 18.69 -1.17 6.21
CA PRO A 25 17.75 -0.06 6.17
C PRO A 25 17.53 0.54 4.78
N ALA A 26 18.54 0.57 3.93
CA ALA A 26 18.45 1.13 2.60
C ALA A 26 17.68 0.20 1.66
N ARG A 27 17.93 -1.11 1.71
CA ARG A 27 17.15 -2.11 0.96
C ARG A 27 15.68 -2.11 1.36
N CYS A 28 15.38 -2.01 2.66
CA CYS A 28 13.99 -1.86 3.12
C CYS A 28 13.31 -0.60 2.58
N LYS A 29 14.01 0.55 2.55
CA LYS A 29 13.45 1.78 1.94
C LYS A 29 13.19 1.62 0.45
N VAL A 30 14.11 0.97 -0.29
CA VAL A 30 13.92 0.68 -1.72
C VAL A 30 12.68 -0.18 -1.94
N LEU A 31 12.53 -1.26 -1.18
CA LEU A 31 11.39 -2.18 -1.29
C LEU A 31 10.06 -1.48 -0.95
N LEU A 32 10.04 -0.71 0.15
CA LEU A 32 8.86 0.07 0.54
C LEU A 32 8.49 1.20 -0.44
N ALA A 33 9.45 1.68 -1.25
CA ALA A 33 9.19 2.65 -2.30
C ALA A 33 8.43 2.04 -3.50
N LEU A 34 8.51 0.73 -3.67
CA LEU A 34 7.95 -0.05 -4.78
C LEU A 34 6.67 -0.79 -4.40
N ASP A 35 6.29 -0.74 -3.12
CA ASP A 35 5.16 -1.45 -2.51
C ASP A 35 3.79 -1.05 -3.08
N ASP A 36 3.73 0.09 -3.78
CA ASP A 36 2.54 0.54 -4.52
C ASP A 36 2.42 -0.03 -5.95
N GLY A 37 3.33 -0.94 -6.32
CA GLY A 37 3.35 -1.67 -7.57
C GLY A 37 4.01 -0.94 -8.74
N ARG A 38 4.48 0.31 -8.55
CA ARG A 38 5.15 1.07 -9.63
C ARG A 38 6.52 0.48 -9.95
N ALA A 39 6.94 0.70 -11.19
CA ALA A 39 8.32 0.51 -11.59
C ALA A 39 9.07 1.86 -11.51
N LEU A 40 10.14 1.93 -10.71
CA LEU A 40 10.89 3.17 -10.47
C LEU A 40 12.34 3.07 -10.98
N PRO A 41 12.92 4.16 -11.51
CA PRO A 41 14.32 4.16 -11.94
C PRO A 41 15.26 4.16 -10.73
N ALA A 42 16.47 3.63 -10.92
CA ALA A 42 17.48 3.51 -9.86
C ALA A 42 17.82 4.84 -9.15
N SER A 43 17.75 5.97 -9.86
CA SER A 43 17.99 7.31 -9.28
C SER A 43 16.96 7.69 -8.22
N VAL A 44 15.67 7.43 -8.48
CA VAL A 44 14.59 7.71 -7.53
C VAL A 44 14.72 6.80 -6.30
N LEU A 45 15.08 5.54 -6.50
CA LEU A 45 15.28 4.58 -5.42
C LEU A 45 16.51 4.93 -4.55
N ALA A 46 17.58 5.44 -5.18
CA ALA A 46 18.75 5.95 -4.46
C ALA A 46 18.38 7.15 -3.57
N ASP A 47 17.62 8.11 -4.12
CA ASP A 47 17.15 9.29 -3.39
C ASP A 47 16.25 8.89 -2.20
N GLU A 48 15.32 7.95 -2.40
CA GLU A 48 14.40 7.48 -1.36
C GLU A 48 15.13 6.74 -0.24
N ALA A 49 16.12 5.92 -0.59
CA ALA A 49 16.96 5.23 0.38
C ALA A 49 17.93 6.17 1.11
N GLY A 50 18.27 7.32 0.50
CA GLY A 50 19.26 8.26 1.00
C GLY A 50 20.69 7.75 0.81
N ILE A 51 20.97 7.10 -0.32
CA ILE A 51 22.26 6.47 -0.62
C ILE A 51 22.80 6.93 -1.98
N SER A 52 24.10 6.70 -2.21
CA SER A 52 24.72 7.01 -3.49
C SER A 52 24.18 6.12 -4.63
N ARG A 53 24.26 6.59 -5.88
CA ARG A 53 23.86 5.79 -7.06
C ARG A 53 24.64 4.46 -7.17
N PRO A 54 25.98 4.42 -6.98
CA PRO A 54 26.71 3.14 -6.95
C PRO A 54 26.22 2.17 -5.86
N THR A 55 25.96 2.67 -4.65
CA THR A 55 25.41 1.86 -3.55
C THR A 55 24.03 1.31 -3.92
N ALA A 56 23.17 2.15 -4.50
CA ALA A 56 21.85 1.74 -4.97
C ALA A 56 21.96 0.65 -6.05
N SER A 57 22.84 0.80 -7.04
CA SER A 57 23.07 -0.23 -8.05
C SER A 57 23.48 -1.59 -7.45
N SER A 58 24.35 -1.59 -6.44
CA SER A 58 24.73 -2.82 -5.72
C SER A 58 23.54 -3.46 -5.00
N HIS A 59 22.74 -2.67 -4.29
CA HIS A 59 21.54 -3.16 -3.60
C HIS A 59 20.49 -3.70 -4.56
N LEU A 60 20.20 -2.96 -5.64
CA LEU A 60 19.24 -3.36 -6.67
C LEU A 60 19.67 -4.66 -7.33
N HIS A 61 20.96 -4.83 -7.63
CA HIS A 61 21.47 -6.08 -8.16
C HIS A 61 21.24 -7.26 -7.21
N LYS A 62 21.58 -7.12 -5.92
CA LYS A 62 21.35 -8.18 -4.92
C LYS A 62 19.86 -8.55 -4.80
N LEU A 63 18.99 -7.55 -4.76
CA LEU A 63 17.54 -7.77 -4.64
C LEU A 63 16.95 -8.41 -5.92
N THR A 64 17.45 -8.06 -7.10
CA THR A 64 17.04 -8.69 -8.36
C THR A 64 17.52 -10.14 -8.48
N VAL A 65 18.79 -10.42 -8.15
CA VAL A 65 19.35 -11.79 -8.17
C VAL A 65 18.58 -12.70 -7.20
N ALA A 66 18.18 -12.17 -6.04
CA ALA A 66 17.38 -12.90 -5.06
C ALA A 66 15.88 -13.01 -5.40
N GLY A 67 15.44 -12.52 -6.56
CA GLY A 67 14.05 -12.61 -6.99
C GLY A 67 13.07 -11.72 -6.20
N LEU A 68 13.55 -10.73 -5.42
CA LEU A 68 12.68 -9.77 -4.73
C LEU A 68 12.24 -8.61 -5.64
N LEU A 69 13.04 -8.32 -6.68
CA LEU A 69 12.75 -7.29 -7.68
C LEU A 69 12.80 -7.86 -9.09
N THR A 70 11.92 -7.37 -9.95
CA THR A 70 12.03 -7.48 -11.40
C THR A 70 12.59 -6.19 -11.98
N VAL A 71 13.24 -6.28 -13.14
CA VAL A 71 13.79 -5.13 -13.86
C VAL A 71 13.32 -5.14 -15.31
N GLU A 72 12.76 -4.01 -15.73
CA GLU A 72 12.36 -3.75 -17.11
C GLU A 72 13.32 -2.71 -17.70
N THR A 73 13.78 -2.96 -18.93
CA THR A 73 14.66 -2.01 -19.64
C THR A 73 13.83 -1.23 -20.64
N HIS A 74 13.83 0.10 -20.49
CA HIS A 74 13.18 1.01 -21.42
C HIS A 74 14.23 1.98 -21.98
N GLY A 75 14.70 1.70 -23.19
CA GLY A 75 15.85 2.38 -23.79
C GLY A 75 17.10 2.23 -22.93
N ARG A 76 17.73 3.36 -22.57
CA ARG A 76 18.93 3.40 -21.70
C ARG A 76 18.63 3.30 -20.20
N HIS A 77 17.35 3.28 -19.81
CA HIS A 77 16.94 3.35 -18.42
C HIS A 77 16.39 2.01 -17.94
N ARG A 78 16.77 1.64 -16.71
CA ARG A 78 16.26 0.45 -16.02
C ARG A 78 15.24 0.86 -14.97
N TYR A 79 14.09 0.20 -14.98
CA TYR A 79 13.01 0.40 -14.03
C TYR A 79 12.82 -0.85 -13.21
N TYR A 80 12.73 -0.69 -11.89
CA TYR A 80 12.65 -1.79 -10.94
C TYR A 80 11.26 -1.83 -10.32
N ARG A 81 10.68 -3.03 -10.17
CA ARG A 81 9.40 -3.29 -9.50
C ARG A 81 9.59 -4.44 -8.52
N LEU A 82 8.73 -4.55 -7.50
CA LEU A 82 8.62 -5.80 -6.75
C LEU A 82 8.32 -6.97 -7.71
N SER A 83 8.94 -8.12 -7.47
CA SER A 83 8.81 -9.26 -8.39
C SER A 83 7.40 -9.86 -8.44
N GLY A 84 6.62 -9.69 -7.38
CA GLY A 84 5.25 -10.17 -7.31
C GLY A 84 4.55 -9.81 -6.00
N PRO A 85 3.26 -10.19 -5.88
CA PRO A 85 2.42 -9.87 -4.73
C PRO A 85 2.95 -10.49 -3.42
N ASP A 86 3.67 -11.62 -3.48
CA ASP A 86 4.23 -12.27 -2.29
C ASP A 86 5.31 -11.43 -1.60
N VAL A 87 6.10 -10.67 -2.37
CA VAL A 87 7.10 -9.74 -1.81
C VAL A 87 6.40 -8.58 -1.09
N GLY A 88 5.36 -8.01 -1.70
CA GLY A 88 4.51 -7.01 -1.03
C GLY A 88 3.90 -7.56 0.25
N ALA A 89 3.33 -8.78 0.18
CA ALA A 89 2.78 -9.45 1.35
C ALA A 89 3.83 -9.71 2.45
N LEU A 90 5.08 -10.03 2.10
CA LEU A 90 6.18 -10.16 3.05
C LEU A 90 6.53 -8.83 3.72
N LEU A 91 6.69 -7.75 2.94
CA LEU A 91 6.94 -6.41 3.47
C LEU A 91 5.82 -5.98 4.40
N GLU A 92 4.58 -6.26 4.01
CA GLU A 92 3.40 -6.09 4.83
C GLU A 92 3.52 -6.87 6.14
N ARG A 93 3.93 -8.16 6.11
CA ARG A 93 4.16 -8.98 7.33
C ARG A 93 5.22 -8.38 8.25
N LEU A 94 6.32 -7.88 7.70
CA LEU A 94 7.42 -7.32 8.49
C LEU A 94 7.07 -5.97 9.08
N ALA A 95 6.36 -5.12 8.32
CA ALA A 95 5.84 -3.86 8.82
C ALA A 95 4.92 -4.08 10.04
N ARG A 96 4.21 -5.22 10.12
CA ARG A 96 3.44 -5.60 11.31
C ARG A 96 4.28 -5.75 12.58
N LEU A 97 5.53 -6.16 12.47
CA LEU A 97 6.38 -6.51 13.61
C LEU A 97 7.31 -5.37 14.00
N ALA A 98 7.52 -4.39 13.11
CA ALA A 98 8.49 -3.33 13.29
C ALA A 98 7.92 -2.15 14.13
N PRO A 99 8.70 -1.58 15.07
CA PRO A 99 8.31 -0.38 15.81
C PRO A 99 8.32 0.87 14.91
N SER A 100 7.49 1.86 15.25
CA SER A 100 7.50 3.17 14.58
C SER A 100 8.75 3.97 14.97
N ARG A 101 9.29 4.75 14.03
CA ARG A 101 10.46 5.62 14.27
C ARG A 101 10.02 6.99 14.78
N PRO A 102 10.72 7.57 15.78
CA PRO A 102 10.40 8.92 16.26
C PRO A 102 10.80 9.99 15.23
N VAL A 103 10.01 11.07 15.17
CA VAL A 103 10.29 12.28 14.36
C VAL A 103 11.38 13.09 15.04
N ARG A 104 12.46 13.43 14.34
CA ARG A 104 13.65 14.09 14.94
C ARG A 104 13.99 15.47 14.35
N SER A 105 13.23 15.94 13.36
CA SER A 105 13.46 17.24 12.72
C SER A 105 12.18 17.86 12.18
N LEU A 106 12.20 19.16 11.89
CA LEU A 106 11.09 19.87 11.24
C LEU A 106 10.75 19.27 9.87
N ARG A 107 11.77 18.91 9.08
CA ARG A 107 11.59 18.24 7.78
C ARG A 107 10.91 16.87 7.94
N ASP A 108 11.32 16.10 8.94
CA ASP A 108 10.65 14.83 9.28
C ASP A 108 9.21 15.08 9.76
N GLY A 109 8.98 16.17 10.50
CA GLY A 109 7.65 16.60 10.96
C GLY A 109 6.72 16.90 9.80
N THR A 110 7.14 17.72 8.83
CA THR A 110 6.36 18.03 7.63
C THR A 110 6.11 16.78 6.78
N ARG A 111 7.12 15.91 6.63
CA ARG A 111 6.98 14.64 5.91
C ARG A 111 5.97 13.72 6.60
N ALA A 112 6.05 13.61 7.92
CA ALA A 112 5.12 12.82 8.72
C ALA A 112 3.70 13.39 8.63
N ALA A 113 3.52 14.71 8.67
CA ALA A 113 2.21 15.35 8.51
C ALA A 113 1.57 15.01 7.17
N ARG A 114 2.32 15.08 6.06
CA ARG A 114 1.82 14.68 4.73
C ARG A 114 1.42 13.22 4.68
N LEU A 115 2.22 12.33 5.27
CA LEU A 115 1.90 10.89 5.34
C LEU A 115 0.69 10.58 6.22
N ARG A 116 0.45 11.39 7.26
CA ARG A 116 -0.77 11.31 8.08
C ARG A 116 -1.99 11.78 7.31
N ALA A 117 -1.89 12.88 6.56
CA ALA A 117 -2.99 13.42 5.78
C ALA A 117 -3.46 12.43 4.71
N ALA A 118 -2.61 12.10 3.74
CA ALA A 118 -2.95 11.16 2.67
C ALA A 118 -1.71 10.42 2.18
N ARG A 119 -1.79 9.09 2.11
CA ARG A 119 -0.72 8.24 1.60
C ARG A 119 -1.27 6.97 0.96
N THR A 120 -0.38 6.21 0.33
CA THR A 120 -0.66 4.82 -0.03
C THR A 120 -0.16 3.89 1.10
N CYS A 121 -1.03 3.02 1.65
CA CYS A 121 -0.60 2.03 2.65
C CYS A 121 0.14 0.86 2.01
N TYR A 122 -0.28 0.47 0.82
CA TYR A 122 0.38 -0.46 -0.10
C TYR A 122 0.04 0.03 -1.50
N ASP A 123 -1.12 -0.40 -1.97
CA ASP A 123 -1.73 -0.10 -3.26
C ASP A 123 -3.12 0.56 -3.13
N HIS A 124 -3.46 1.07 -1.95
CA HIS A 124 -4.73 1.69 -1.61
C HIS A 124 -4.53 2.93 -0.72
N VAL A 125 -5.54 3.80 -0.69
CA VAL A 125 -5.52 5.08 0.04
C VAL A 125 -5.57 4.86 1.55
N ALA A 126 -4.74 5.60 2.28
CA ALA A 126 -4.61 5.55 3.74
C ALA A 126 -4.28 6.93 4.33
N GLY A 127 -4.08 6.97 5.65
CA GLY A 127 -4.08 8.22 6.40
C GLY A 127 -5.50 8.71 6.64
N ARG A 128 -5.61 9.98 7.05
CA ARG A 128 -6.90 10.64 7.30
C ARG A 128 -7.84 10.53 6.11
N LEU A 129 -7.33 10.63 4.88
CA LEU A 129 -8.14 10.45 3.66
C LEU A 129 -8.73 9.04 3.56
N GLY A 130 -7.90 8.00 3.72
CA GLY A 130 -8.37 6.62 3.61
C GLY A 130 -9.39 6.25 4.70
N VAL A 131 -9.20 6.78 5.91
CA VAL A 131 -10.16 6.62 7.02
C VAL A 131 -11.45 7.40 6.78
N ALA A 132 -11.38 8.61 6.23
CA ALA A 132 -12.56 9.40 5.88
C ALA A 132 -13.39 8.71 4.79
N VAL A 133 -12.73 8.15 3.77
CA VAL A 133 -13.40 7.36 2.72
C VAL A 133 -14.07 6.13 3.31
N MET A 134 -13.38 5.37 4.19
CA MET A 134 -13.99 4.23 4.88
C MET A 134 -15.21 4.64 5.71
N GLY A 135 -15.11 5.74 6.47
CA GLY A 135 -16.21 6.28 7.26
C GLY A 135 -17.43 6.62 6.39
N SER A 136 -17.22 7.37 5.32
CA SER A 136 -18.29 7.73 4.38
C SER A 136 -19.00 6.51 3.78
N LEU A 137 -18.24 5.47 3.42
CA LEU A 137 -18.83 4.23 2.90
C LEU A 137 -19.69 3.50 3.94
N LEU A 138 -19.29 3.53 5.22
CA LEU A 138 -20.08 2.96 6.31
C LEU A 138 -21.33 3.80 6.62
N ASP A 139 -21.18 5.12 6.70
CA ASP A 139 -22.28 6.05 7.01
C ASP A 139 -23.40 5.98 5.96
N ARG A 140 -23.04 5.67 4.70
CA ARG A 140 -23.97 5.49 3.58
C ARG A 140 -24.57 4.09 3.49
N GLY A 141 -24.14 3.15 4.34
CA GLY A 141 -24.47 1.73 4.20
C GLY A 141 -23.91 1.09 2.93
N ALA A 142 -22.93 1.72 2.27
CA ALA A 142 -22.24 1.16 1.12
C ALA A 142 -21.32 -0.01 1.53
N LEU A 143 -20.75 0.08 2.72
CA LEU A 143 -20.10 -1.03 3.40
C LEU A 143 -20.85 -1.34 4.71
N ILE A 144 -20.88 -2.62 5.08
CA ILE A 144 -21.39 -3.10 6.38
C ILE A 144 -20.38 -4.05 7.03
N GLY A 145 -20.63 -4.42 8.29
CA GLY A 145 -19.86 -5.45 9.01
C GLY A 145 -18.92 -4.93 10.11
N GLY A 146 -18.72 -3.61 10.20
CA GLY A 146 -17.95 -2.98 11.27
C GLY A 146 -18.23 -1.48 11.39
N ASP A 147 -17.65 -0.83 12.40
CA ASP A 147 -17.84 0.60 12.71
C ASP A 147 -16.67 1.50 12.22
N GLY A 148 -15.71 0.90 11.53
CA GLY A 148 -14.53 1.61 11.04
C GLY A 148 -13.51 1.98 12.11
N ARG A 149 -13.62 1.44 13.34
CA ARG A 149 -12.72 1.75 14.47
C ARG A 149 -11.94 0.52 14.92
N TYR A 150 -10.69 0.75 15.30
CA TYR A 150 -9.87 -0.25 15.97
C TYR A 150 -10.11 -0.18 17.48
N HIS A 151 -10.45 -1.31 18.08
CA HIS A 151 -10.77 -1.45 19.51
C HIS A 151 -9.71 -2.32 20.18
N PRO A 152 -8.59 -1.76 20.66
CA PRO A 152 -7.47 -2.53 21.18
C PRO A 152 -7.81 -3.44 22.38
N ASP A 153 -8.90 -3.12 23.11
CA ASP A 153 -9.38 -3.93 24.24
C ASP A 153 -10.25 -5.12 23.82
N ARG A 154 -10.70 -5.16 22.56
CA ARG A 154 -11.61 -6.19 22.02
C ARG A 154 -10.97 -6.98 20.89
N ASP A 155 -10.09 -6.34 20.14
CA ASP A 155 -9.48 -6.89 18.93
C ASP A 155 -8.26 -7.74 19.31
N GLY A 156 -8.37 -9.05 19.08
CA GLY A 156 -7.35 -10.02 19.48
C GLY A 156 -6.22 -10.20 18.46
N HIS A 157 -6.48 -9.88 17.18
CA HIS A 157 -5.51 -10.09 16.10
C HIS A 157 -5.17 -8.81 15.34
N ASP A 158 -6.04 -7.81 15.40
CA ASP A 158 -5.79 -6.53 14.75
C ASP A 158 -4.73 -5.72 15.49
N ALA A 159 -3.91 -5.01 14.72
CA ALA A 159 -2.95 -4.07 15.26
C ALA A 159 -2.63 -2.96 14.26
N LEU A 160 -2.14 -1.85 14.78
CA LEU A 160 -1.82 -0.64 14.01
C LEU A 160 -0.88 -0.92 12.83
N SER A 161 -1.15 -0.29 11.68
CA SER A 161 -0.46 -0.47 10.38
C SER A 161 -0.60 -1.85 9.72
N LYS A 162 -1.58 -2.66 10.11
CA LYS A 162 -1.75 -4.03 9.58
C LYS A 162 -3.11 -4.20 8.89
N PRO A 163 -3.25 -5.09 7.89
CA PRO A 163 -4.55 -5.62 7.52
C PRO A 163 -5.22 -6.25 8.72
N GLY A 164 -6.48 -5.88 8.92
CA GLY A 164 -7.30 -6.46 9.97
C GLY A 164 -7.90 -7.79 9.55
N ARG A 165 -8.31 -8.55 10.56
CA ARG A 165 -8.74 -9.94 10.51
C ARG A 165 -9.92 -10.21 11.42
N ASP A 166 -10.11 -9.37 12.44
CA ASP A 166 -11.14 -9.59 13.45
C ASP A 166 -12.55 -9.28 12.92
N LEU A 167 -12.66 -8.40 11.92
CA LEU A 167 -13.92 -8.05 11.26
C LEU A 167 -13.97 -8.51 9.80
N THR A 168 -15.18 -8.66 9.29
CA THR A 168 -15.42 -8.82 7.85
C THR A 168 -16.32 -7.68 7.39
N TYR A 169 -15.83 -6.90 6.44
CA TYR A 169 -16.62 -5.87 5.78
C TYR A 169 -17.16 -6.41 4.46
N GLU A 170 -18.39 -6.03 4.13
CA GLU A 170 -19.07 -6.47 2.92
C GLU A 170 -19.57 -5.27 2.12
N LEU A 171 -19.43 -5.36 0.80
CA LEU A 171 -19.97 -4.37 -0.15
C LEU A 171 -21.44 -4.69 -0.39
N THR A 172 -22.31 -3.72 -0.12
CA THR A 172 -23.75 -3.85 -0.34
C THR A 172 -24.12 -3.50 -1.78
N ASP A 173 -25.34 -3.85 -2.21
CA ASP A 173 -25.84 -3.45 -3.54
C ASP A 173 -25.92 -1.92 -3.71
N PRO A 174 -26.46 -1.14 -2.74
CA PRO A 174 -26.37 0.33 -2.81
C PRO A 174 -24.93 0.84 -2.87
N GLY A 175 -24.00 0.19 -2.16
CA GLY A 175 -22.59 0.53 -2.21
C GLY A 175 -21.98 0.27 -3.59
N ARG A 176 -22.34 -0.84 -4.22
CA ARG A 176 -21.93 -1.14 -5.59
C ARG A 176 -22.45 -0.08 -6.56
N GLU A 177 -23.75 0.23 -6.51
CA GLU A 177 -24.35 1.27 -7.35
C GLU A 177 -23.66 2.61 -7.18
N PHE A 178 -23.46 3.07 -5.94
CA PHE A 178 -22.75 4.30 -5.61
C PHE A 178 -21.34 4.32 -6.22
N LEU A 179 -20.55 3.28 -5.94
CA LEU A 179 -19.16 3.21 -6.40
C LEU A 179 -19.07 3.17 -7.92
N THR A 180 -19.94 2.40 -8.59
CA THR A 180 -20.00 2.41 -10.06
C THR A 180 -20.47 3.76 -10.61
N GLY A 181 -21.40 4.45 -9.93
CA GLY A 181 -21.92 5.76 -10.32
C GLY A 181 -20.84 6.85 -10.30
N ILE A 182 -19.84 6.73 -9.43
CA ILE A 182 -18.68 7.62 -9.40
C ILE A 182 -17.52 7.13 -10.29
N GLY A 183 -17.70 6.03 -11.01
CA GLY A 183 -16.76 5.47 -11.99
C GLY A 183 -15.77 4.44 -11.43
N VAL A 184 -15.99 3.87 -10.24
CA VAL A 184 -15.15 2.77 -9.74
C VAL A 184 -15.52 1.46 -10.43
N GLU A 185 -14.53 0.81 -11.04
CA GLU A 185 -14.69 -0.53 -11.61
C GLU A 185 -14.57 -1.60 -10.51
N ILE A 186 -15.66 -2.33 -10.23
CA ILE A 186 -15.65 -3.33 -9.16
C ILE A 186 -14.95 -4.61 -9.61
N PRO A 187 -13.86 -5.04 -8.96
CA PRO A 187 -13.07 -6.19 -9.42
C PRO A 187 -13.76 -7.53 -9.16
N THR A 188 -13.56 -8.50 -10.07
CA THR A 188 -14.16 -9.85 -10.06
C THR A 188 -13.12 -10.98 -9.96
N GLY A 189 -11.93 -10.68 -9.43
CA GLY A 189 -10.80 -11.61 -9.36
C GLY A 189 -10.70 -12.45 -8.08
N LYS A 190 -9.64 -13.27 -7.99
CA LYS A 190 -9.34 -14.13 -6.82
C LYS A 190 -8.93 -13.35 -5.56
N ARG A 191 -8.51 -12.09 -5.70
CA ARG A 191 -8.16 -11.24 -4.55
C ARG A 191 -9.44 -10.94 -3.77
N PRO A 192 -9.44 -11.06 -2.43
CA PRO A 192 -10.59 -10.66 -1.62
C PRO A 192 -11.05 -9.24 -1.96
N LEU A 193 -12.35 -9.09 -2.25
CA LEU A 193 -12.92 -7.83 -2.71
C LEU A 193 -12.76 -6.74 -1.65
N VAL A 194 -13.27 -6.97 -0.45
CA VAL A 194 -13.17 -6.02 0.66
C VAL A 194 -12.22 -6.59 1.73
N ARG A 195 -11.24 -5.78 2.10
CA ARG A 195 -10.42 -5.94 3.30
C ARG A 195 -10.32 -4.57 3.96
N TYR A 196 -9.71 -4.53 5.14
CA TYR A 196 -9.37 -3.29 5.79
C TYR A 196 -7.97 -3.38 6.39
N CYS A 197 -7.36 -2.22 6.61
CA CYS A 197 -6.16 -2.08 7.41
C CYS A 197 -6.43 -1.13 8.58
N VAL A 198 -5.79 -1.37 9.71
CA VAL A 198 -5.79 -0.45 10.85
C VAL A 198 -4.76 0.64 10.58
N ASP A 199 -5.21 1.87 10.40
CA ASP A 199 -4.35 3.03 10.23
C ASP A 199 -3.66 3.36 11.56
N TRP A 200 -2.33 3.43 11.60
CA TRP A 200 -1.60 3.77 12.83
C TRP A 200 -1.67 5.24 13.21
N THR A 201 -1.98 6.11 12.26
CA THR A 201 -2.02 7.56 12.47
C THR A 201 -3.35 8.00 13.03
N GLU A 202 -4.42 7.31 12.62
CA GLU A 202 -5.80 7.62 13.01
C GLU A 202 -6.39 6.57 13.97
N GLN A 203 -5.71 5.44 14.17
CA GLN A 203 -6.20 4.27 14.93
C GLN A 203 -7.60 3.81 14.49
N ARG A 204 -7.82 3.83 13.17
CA ARG A 204 -9.11 3.54 12.52
C ARG A 204 -8.93 2.69 11.28
N HIS A 205 -9.99 2.05 10.85
CA HIS A 205 -9.97 1.22 9.65
C HIS A 205 -9.95 2.08 8.40
N HIS A 206 -9.19 1.65 7.40
CA HIS A 206 -9.26 2.17 6.03
C HIS A 206 -9.40 1.03 5.03
N LEU A 207 -10.08 1.32 3.93
CA LEU A 207 -10.43 0.34 2.91
C LEU A 207 -9.19 -0.24 2.22
N SER A 208 -9.14 -1.57 2.15
CA SER A 208 -8.12 -2.31 1.40
C SER A 208 -8.75 -3.46 0.60
N GLY A 209 -7.94 -4.38 0.07
CA GLY A 209 -8.42 -5.43 -0.83
C GLY A 209 -8.60 -4.94 -2.27
N GLY A 210 -9.30 -5.72 -3.09
CA GLY A 210 -9.55 -5.36 -4.49
C GLY A 210 -10.30 -4.04 -4.63
N LEU A 211 -11.30 -3.80 -3.77
CA LEU A 211 -12.09 -2.58 -3.77
C LEU A 211 -11.26 -1.36 -3.37
N GLY A 212 -10.41 -1.47 -2.34
CA GLY A 212 -9.52 -0.38 -1.94
C GLY A 212 -8.54 0.03 -3.05
N ARG A 213 -8.06 -0.94 -3.83
CA ARG A 213 -7.25 -0.67 -5.02
C ARG A 213 -8.06 0.04 -6.11
N ALA A 214 -9.25 -0.47 -6.44
CA ALA A 214 -10.11 0.10 -7.47
C ALA A 214 -10.53 1.55 -7.16
N VAL A 215 -10.88 1.84 -5.90
CA VAL A 215 -11.17 3.21 -5.45
C VAL A 215 -9.94 4.10 -5.62
N PHE A 216 -8.75 3.61 -5.27
CA PHE A 216 -7.52 4.38 -5.43
C PHE A 216 -7.18 4.66 -6.90
N ASP A 217 -7.29 3.66 -7.77
CA ASP A 217 -7.08 3.82 -9.21
C ASP A 217 -8.07 4.86 -9.76
N ARG A 218 -9.34 4.78 -9.37
CA ARG A 218 -10.34 5.78 -9.75
C ARG A 218 -9.96 7.19 -9.29
N PHE A 219 -9.49 7.37 -8.05
CA PHE A 219 -9.08 8.69 -7.57
C PHE A 219 -7.89 9.26 -8.35
N LEU A 220 -6.97 8.41 -8.81
CA LEU A 220 -5.84 8.83 -9.64
C LEU A 220 -6.30 9.22 -11.04
N ASP A 221 -7.12 8.38 -11.67
CA ASP A 221 -7.61 8.58 -13.03
C ASP A 221 -8.55 9.79 -13.13
N ALA A 222 -9.33 10.05 -12.08
CA ALA A 222 -10.14 11.26 -11.94
C ALA A 222 -9.33 12.52 -11.66
N GLY A 223 -8.05 12.39 -11.32
CA GLY A 223 -7.21 13.49 -10.86
C GLY A 223 -7.56 14.02 -9.47
N TRP A 224 -8.36 13.31 -8.67
CA TRP A 224 -8.74 13.73 -7.31
C TRP A 224 -7.56 13.69 -6.34
N VAL A 225 -6.66 12.73 -6.56
CA VAL A 225 -5.39 12.66 -5.84
C VAL A 225 -4.24 12.56 -6.83
N LYS A 226 -3.10 13.13 -6.46
CA LYS A 226 -1.84 13.02 -7.19
C LYS A 226 -0.79 12.39 -6.29
N ARG A 227 0.03 11.51 -6.87
CA ARG A 227 1.19 10.96 -6.17
C ARG A 227 2.27 12.02 -6.05
N VAL A 228 2.89 12.10 -4.88
CA VAL A 228 4.13 12.87 -4.73
C VAL A 228 5.26 12.10 -5.43
N PRO A 229 6.18 12.78 -6.17
CA PRO A 229 7.22 12.08 -6.96
C PRO A 229 8.13 11.15 -6.17
N ARG A 230 8.33 11.43 -4.88
CA ARG A 230 9.15 10.61 -3.96
C ARG A 230 8.31 10.16 -2.77
N GLY A 231 8.40 8.88 -2.44
CA GLY A 231 7.69 8.25 -1.34
C GLY A 231 6.22 7.90 -1.63
N ARG A 232 5.48 7.67 -0.54
CA ARG A 232 4.09 7.17 -0.56
C ARG A 232 3.03 8.24 -0.27
N ALA A 233 3.43 9.50 -0.12
CA ALA A 233 2.46 10.58 0.16
C ALA A 233 1.60 10.88 -1.07
N LEU A 234 0.36 11.27 -0.81
CA LEU A 234 -0.60 11.72 -1.82
C LEU A 234 -0.96 13.19 -1.55
N THR A 235 -1.26 13.91 -2.61
CA THR A 235 -1.81 15.26 -2.56
C THR A 235 -3.24 15.20 -3.09
N VAL A 236 -4.21 15.65 -2.29
CA VAL A 236 -5.58 15.89 -2.77
C VAL A 236 -5.56 17.18 -3.61
N THR A 237 -6.07 17.11 -4.83
CA THR A 237 -6.15 18.26 -5.75
C THR A 237 -7.37 19.12 -5.43
N ASP A 238 -7.45 20.31 -6.01
CA ASP A 238 -8.62 21.18 -5.82
C ASP A 238 -9.89 20.52 -6.38
N ASP A 239 -9.82 19.93 -7.57
CA ASP A 239 -10.92 19.11 -8.13
C ASP A 239 -11.27 17.92 -7.21
N GLY A 240 -10.25 17.31 -6.60
CA GLY A 240 -10.42 16.24 -5.63
C GLY A 240 -11.15 16.67 -4.37
N ARG A 241 -10.89 17.88 -3.86
CA ARG A 241 -11.61 18.41 -2.69
C ARG A 241 -13.09 18.54 -2.98
N THR A 242 -13.42 19.17 -4.11
CA THR A 242 -14.82 19.32 -4.56
C THR A 242 -15.47 17.95 -4.74
N ALA A 243 -14.82 17.04 -5.46
CA ALA A 243 -15.41 15.74 -5.74
C ALA A 243 -15.53 14.84 -4.49
N LEU A 244 -14.60 14.93 -3.53
CA LEU A 244 -14.70 14.22 -2.24
C LEU A 244 -15.82 14.80 -1.38
N ALA A 245 -16.02 16.12 -1.38
CA ALA A 245 -17.14 16.75 -0.71
C ALA A 245 -18.47 16.29 -1.32
N ASP A 246 -18.60 16.34 -2.65
CA ASP A 246 -19.83 15.98 -3.36
C ASP A 246 -20.13 14.47 -3.26
N ALA A 247 -19.16 13.63 -3.60
CA ALA A 247 -19.37 12.19 -3.72
C ALA A 247 -19.32 11.48 -2.38
N PHE A 248 -18.45 11.89 -1.45
CA PHE A 248 -18.23 11.21 -0.17
C PHE A 248 -18.70 12.04 1.04
N GLY A 249 -19.06 13.32 0.89
CA GLY A 249 -19.34 14.18 2.05
C GLY A 249 -18.09 14.49 2.88
N ILE A 250 -16.90 14.39 2.26
CA ILE A 250 -15.61 14.64 2.93
C ILE A 250 -15.16 16.05 2.60
N ASP A 251 -15.31 16.96 3.56
CA ASP A 251 -14.71 18.29 3.47
C ASP A 251 -13.21 18.20 3.76
N TRP A 252 -12.39 18.44 2.74
CA TRP A 252 -10.95 18.20 2.80
C TRP A 252 -10.16 19.50 2.88
N ASP A 253 -9.78 19.87 4.12
CA ASP A 253 -8.80 20.91 4.41
C ASP A 253 -7.43 20.27 4.75
N ALA A 254 -6.49 20.41 3.81
CA ALA A 254 -5.13 19.85 3.89
C ALA A 254 -4.27 20.45 5.00
#